data_AF-A0A1T5L0W2-F1
#
_entry.id   AF-A0A1T5L0W2-F1
#
_cell.length_a   1.000
_cell.length_b   1.000
_cell.length_c   1.000
_cell.angle_alpha   90.00
_cell.angle_beta   90.00
_cell.angle_gamma   90.00
#
_symmetry.space_group_name_H-M   'P 1'
#
loop_
_entity.id
_entity.type
_entity.pdbx_description
1 polymer ?
#
loop_
_entity_poly.entity_id
_entity_poly.type
_entity_poly.pdbx_seq_one_letter_code
_entity_poly.pdbx_strand_id
1 'polypeptide(L)'
;MWLTFLSLPLFLLSAFVTNNTSFPKPLSPDEEKKYISLYSRGDEKAKNILIEKNLRLVAHVVKKYHNTGYNVDDLISIGTIGLIKAITTFDADKGTRLATYAARCIENEILMTIRAGKKIKNEVSIQEPIGIDKEGNELPSTLYTH
;
A
#
# COMPACT_ATOMS: atom_id res chain seq x y z
N MET A 1 -2.53 -22.81 -8.16
CA MET A 1 -1.86 -21.90 -9.12
C MET A 1 -1.78 -20.47 -8.53
N TRP A 2 -1.21 -20.33 -7.33
CA TRP A 2 -1.08 -19.05 -6.59
C TRP A 2 0.36 -18.85 -6.05
N LEU A 3 1.33 -19.67 -6.52
CA LEU A 3 2.70 -19.69 -6.01
C LEU A 3 3.67 -18.80 -6.80
N THR A 4 3.28 -18.24 -7.94
CA THR A 4 4.14 -17.36 -8.75
C THR A 4 4.03 -15.88 -8.35
N PHE A 5 3.09 -15.53 -7.46
CA PHE A 5 2.93 -14.14 -6.97
C PHE A 5 4.02 -13.73 -5.97
N LEU A 6 4.83 -14.68 -5.50
CA LEU A 6 5.82 -14.49 -4.44
C LEU A 6 7.28 -14.40 -4.95
N SER A 7 7.52 -14.29 -6.26
CA SER A 7 8.89 -14.07 -6.78
C SER A 7 9.24 -12.59 -7.01
N LEU A 8 8.25 -11.69 -7.06
CA LEU A 8 8.49 -10.23 -7.08
C LEU A 8 9.06 -9.63 -5.78
N PRO A 9 8.71 -10.07 -4.55
CA PRO A 9 9.13 -9.36 -3.34
C PRO A 9 10.65 -9.40 -3.12
N LEU A 10 11.34 -10.44 -3.60
CA LEU A 10 12.78 -10.57 -3.38
C LEU A 10 13.61 -9.59 -4.24
N PHE A 11 13.14 -9.24 -5.43
CA PHE A 11 13.83 -8.26 -6.29
C PHE A 11 13.59 -6.81 -5.83
N LEU A 12 12.48 -6.56 -5.12
CA LEU A 12 12.10 -5.24 -4.63
C LEU A 12 12.88 -4.82 -3.38
N LEU A 13 13.22 -5.78 -2.50
CA LEU A 13 14.02 -5.53 -1.28
C LEU A 13 15.46 -5.10 -1.60
N SER A 14 16.13 -5.73 -2.57
CA SER A 14 17.51 -5.37 -2.92
C SER A 14 17.62 -3.98 -3.58
N ALA A 15 16.58 -3.53 -4.29
CA ALA A 15 16.58 -2.24 -4.97
C ALA A 15 16.39 -1.04 -4.02
N PHE A 16 15.79 -1.25 -2.85
CA PHE A 16 15.58 -0.19 -1.86
C PHE A 16 16.82 0.05 -0.97
N VAL A 17 17.58 -1.01 -0.67
CA VAL A 17 18.72 -0.99 0.27
C VAL A 17 19.94 -0.22 -0.28
N THR A 18 20.11 -0.12 -1.60
CA THR A 18 21.18 0.68 -2.20
C THR A 18 20.66 2.03 -2.66
N ASN A 19 20.93 3.07 -1.87
CA ASN A 19 20.83 4.49 -2.24
C ASN A 19 20.83 4.75 -3.76
N ASN A 20 19.70 5.20 -4.30
CA ASN A 20 19.58 5.90 -5.58
C ASN A 20 20.00 5.20 -6.89
N THR A 21 20.20 3.88 -6.95
CA THR A 21 20.46 3.19 -8.22
C THR A 21 19.17 2.92 -9.01
N SER A 22 18.71 3.98 -9.67
CA SER A 22 17.88 4.09 -10.88
C SER A 22 16.64 3.20 -11.00
N PHE A 23 15.51 3.68 -10.42
CA PHE A 23 14.18 3.27 -10.91
C PHE A 23 14.13 3.36 -12.45
N PRO A 24 13.52 2.40 -13.14
CA PRO A 24 13.46 2.44 -14.59
C PRO A 24 12.80 3.75 -15.02
N LYS A 25 13.34 4.37 -16.07
CA LYS A 25 12.81 5.63 -16.61
C LYS A 25 11.30 5.47 -16.88
N PRO A 26 10.47 6.44 -16.49
CA PRO A 26 9.03 6.40 -16.75
C PRO A 26 8.77 6.26 -18.25
N LEU A 27 7.68 5.58 -18.59
CA LEU A 27 7.25 5.41 -19.98
C LEU A 27 6.89 6.76 -20.59
N SER A 28 7.09 6.88 -21.90
CA SER A 28 6.49 7.99 -22.64
C SER A 28 4.95 7.83 -22.68
N PRO A 29 4.18 8.91 -22.96
CA PRO A 29 2.74 8.81 -23.08
C PRO A 29 2.27 7.79 -24.12
N ASP A 30 3.01 7.62 -25.22
CA ASP A 30 2.67 6.69 -26.29
C ASP A 30 2.99 5.24 -25.89
N GLU A 31 4.11 5.02 -25.19
CA GLU A 31 4.44 3.71 -24.63
C GLU A 31 3.44 3.31 -23.55
N GLU A 32 3.04 4.22 -22.66
CA GLU A 32 2.03 3.98 -21.63
C GLU A 32 0.72 3.52 -22.28
N LYS A 33 0.22 4.24 -23.29
CA LYS A 33 -0.97 3.83 -24.06
C LYS A 33 -0.81 2.46 -24.71
N LYS A 34 0.36 2.17 -25.29
CA LYS A 34 0.67 0.86 -25.90
C LYS A 34 0.57 -0.27 -24.88
N TYR A 35 1.21 -0.13 -23.72
CA TYR A 35 1.20 -1.18 -22.69
C TYR A 35 -0.17 -1.33 -22.02
N ILE A 36 -0.91 -0.24 -21.83
CA ILE A 36 -2.31 -0.31 -21.37
C ILE A 36 -3.14 -1.12 -22.37
N SER A 37 -3.06 -0.83 -23.67
CA SER A 37 -3.78 -1.57 -24.71
C SER A 37 -3.37 -3.04 -24.82
N LEU A 38 -2.08 -3.35 -24.62
CA LEU A 38 -1.60 -4.74 -24.55
C LEU A 38 -2.18 -5.46 -23.33
N TYR A 39 -2.17 -4.83 -22.16
CA TYR A 39 -2.72 -5.41 -20.96
C TYR A 39 -4.23 -5.65 -21.07
N SER A 40 -4.98 -4.71 -21.64
CA SER A 40 -6.42 -4.88 -21.91
C SER A 40 -6.74 -6.06 -22.84
N ARG A 41 -5.76 -6.51 -23.64
CA ARG A 41 -5.86 -7.73 -24.49
C ARG A 41 -5.39 -9.01 -23.78
N GLY A 42 -5.07 -8.94 -22.49
CA GLY A 42 -4.65 -10.08 -21.68
C GLY A 42 -3.13 -10.29 -21.58
N ASP A 43 -2.31 -9.32 -22.01
CA ASP A 43 -0.85 -9.44 -21.88
C ASP A 43 -0.38 -9.11 -20.44
N GLU A 44 -0.16 -10.15 -19.64
CA GLU A 44 0.37 -10.00 -18.27
C GLU A 44 1.82 -9.45 -18.23
N LYS A 45 2.61 -9.57 -19.31
CA LYS A 45 3.93 -8.94 -19.34
C LYS A 45 3.80 -7.42 -19.40
N ALA A 46 2.80 -6.91 -20.12
CA ALA A 46 2.51 -5.49 -20.18
C ALA A 46 2.15 -4.92 -18.80
N LYS A 47 1.40 -5.68 -17.98
CA LYS A 47 1.11 -5.34 -16.58
C LYS A 47 2.39 -5.19 -15.76
N ASN A 48 3.32 -6.15 -15.85
CA ASN A 48 4.58 -6.10 -15.11
C ASN A 48 5.40 -4.86 -15.49
N ILE A 49 5.48 -4.54 -16.78
CA ILE A 49 6.16 -3.33 -17.27
C ILE A 49 5.49 -2.07 -16.70
N LEU A 50 4.15 -1.99 -16.72
CA LEU A 50 3.42 -0.86 -16.14
C LEU A 50 3.71 -0.72 -14.63
N ILE A 51 3.78 -1.82 -13.88
CA ILE A 51 4.11 -1.82 -12.46
C ILE A 51 5.53 -1.29 -12.25
N GLU A 52 6.53 -1.92 -12.88
CA GLU A 52 7.94 -1.58 -12.71
C GLU A 52 8.22 -0.10 -13.03
N LYS A 53 7.63 0.40 -14.11
CA LYS A 53 7.80 1.78 -14.58
C LYS A 53 7.13 2.83 -13.69
N ASN A 54 6.22 2.41 -12.81
CA ASN A 54 5.51 3.28 -11.88
C ASN A 54 5.96 3.10 -10.41
N LEU A 55 6.95 2.25 -10.11
CA LEU A 55 7.44 2.06 -8.72
C LEU A 55 7.97 3.35 -8.07
N ARG A 56 8.55 4.26 -8.85
CA ARG A 56 9.00 5.57 -8.35
C ARG A 56 7.84 6.40 -7.76
N LEU A 57 6.62 6.23 -8.29
CA LEU A 57 5.43 6.87 -7.77
C LEU A 57 5.10 6.35 -6.36
N VAL A 58 5.20 5.04 -6.13
CA VAL A 58 4.97 4.43 -4.81
C VAL A 58 5.89 5.05 -3.77
N ALA A 59 7.20 5.06 -4.05
CA ALA A 59 8.18 5.67 -3.15
C ALA A 59 7.90 7.16 -2.91
N HIS A 60 7.44 7.90 -3.93
CA HIS A 60 7.08 9.30 -3.78
C HIS A 60 5.85 9.52 -2.89
N VAL A 61 4.80 8.71 -3.03
CA VAL A 61 3.60 8.81 -2.19
C VAL A 61 3.90 8.39 -0.75
N VAL A 62 4.64 7.30 -0.54
CA VAL A 62 4.99 6.77 0.79
C VAL A 62 5.79 7.77 1.63
N LYS A 63 6.64 8.61 1.01
CA LYS A 63 7.39 9.66 1.73
C LYS A 63 6.50 10.58 2.57
N LYS A 64 5.24 10.79 2.19
CA LYS A 64 4.29 11.62 2.95
C LYS A 64 3.90 11.00 4.30
N TYR A 65 4.09 9.70 4.48
CA TYR A 65 3.61 8.92 5.63
C TYR A 65 4.73 8.41 6.55
N HIS A 66 5.97 8.86 6.38
CA HIS A 66 7.11 8.39 7.20
C HIS A 66 6.93 8.66 8.72
N ASN A 67 6.20 9.72 9.09
CA ASN A 67 5.95 10.08 10.50
C ASN A 67 4.74 9.39 11.13
N THR A 68 4.20 8.34 10.52
CA THR A 68 3.00 7.65 11.03
C THR A 68 3.31 6.55 12.05
N GLY A 69 4.59 6.26 12.29
CA GLY A 69 5.07 5.21 13.19
C GLY A 69 5.06 3.80 12.57
N TYR A 70 4.74 3.68 11.28
CA TYR A 70 4.86 2.44 10.51
C TYR A 70 6.25 2.31 9.90
N ASN A 71 6.72 1.07 9.70
CA ASN A 71 7.94 0.81 8.96
C ASN A 71 7.75 1.26 7.49
N VAL A 72 8.74 1.99 6.96
CA VAL A 72 8.73 2.47 5.57
C VAL A 72 8.64 1.30 4.58
N ASP A 73 9.29 0.17 4.85
CA ASP A 73 9.25 -1.01 3.99
C ASP A 73 7.85 -1.64 3.91
N ASP A 74 7.11 -1.61 5.01
CA ASP A 74 5.72 -2.06 5.06
C ASP A 74 4.83 -1.12 4.22
N LEU A 75 5.03 0.20 4.36
CA LEU A 75 4.30 1.19 3.58
C LEU A 75 4.61 1.10 2.08
N ILE A 76 5.84 0.78 1.69
CA ILE A 76 6.21 0.51 0.29
C ILE A 76 5.49 -0.74 -0.21
N SER A 77 5.44 -1.81 0.59
CA SER A 77 4.74 -3.04 0.23
C SER A 77 3.25 -2.81 0.03
N ILE A 78 2.60 -2.13 0.97
CA ILE A 78 1.19 -1.73 0.91
C ILE A 78 0.93 -0.81 -0.29
N GLY A 79 1.78 0.20 -0.49
CA GLY A 79 1.67 1.10 -1.62
C GLY A 79 1.81 0.38 -2.96
N THR A 80 2.67 -0.63 -3.04
CA THR A 80 2.82 -1.48 -4.24
C THR A 80 1.56 -2.28 -4.52
N ILE A 81 0.88 -2.80 -3.48
CA ILE A 81 -0.44 -3.44 -3.63
C ILE A 81 -1.44 -2.43 -4.22
N GLY A 82 -1.45 -1.19 -3.72
CA GLY A 82 -2.28 -0.11 -4.25
C GLY A 82 -1.98 0.23 -5.72
N LEU A 83 -0.71 0.21 -6.12
CA LEU A 83 -0.31 0.39 -7.52
C LEU A 83 -0.80 -0.76 -8.41
N ILE A 84 -0.62 -2.01 -7.97
CA ILE A 84 -1.09 -3.18 -8.73
C ILE A 84 -2.60 -3.10 -8.91
N LYS A 85 -3.34 -2.81 -7.84
CA LYS A 85 -4.78 -2.61 -7.87
C LYS A 85 -5.16 -1.52 -8.87
N ALA A 86 -4.48 -0.37 -8.83
CA ALA A 86 -4.71 0.71 -9.77
C ALA A 86 -4.55 0.26 -11.23
N ILE A 87 -3.47 -0.46 -11.55
CA ILE A 87 -3.22 -0.94 -12.92
C ILE A 87 -4.28 -1.96 -13.34
N THR A 88 -4.72 -2.84 -12.44
CA THR A 88 -5.76 -3.84 -12.73
C THR A 88 -7.14 -3.23 -12.95
N THR A 89 -7.45 -2.11 -12.30
CA THR A 89 -8.77 -1.46 -12.37
C THR A 89 -8.77 -0.16 -13.17
N PHE A 90 -7.65 0.16 -13.82
CA PHE A 90 -7.52 1.38 -14.61
C PHE A 90 -8.38 1.30 -15.86
N ASP A 91 -9.02 2.41 -16.18
CA ASP A 91 -9.88 2.56 -17.33
C ASP A 91 -9.48 3.84 -18.07
N ALA A 92 -8.97 3.67 -19.29
CA ALA A 92 -8.46 4.76 -20.12
C ALA A 92 -9.58 5.65 -20.65
N ASP A 93 -10.82 5.14 -20.77
CA ASP A 93 -11.95 5.87 -21.34
C ASP A 93 -12.45 6.98 -20.40
N LYS A 94 -12.08 6.90 -19.11
CA LYS A 94 -12.38 7.93 -18.09
C LYS A 94 -11.51 9.17 -18.18
N GLY A 95 -10.60 9.26 -19.17
CA GLY A 95 -9.82 10.46 -19.47
C GLY A 95 -8.80 10.88 -18.39
N THR A 96 -8.55 10.02 -17.38
CA THR A 96 -7.59 10.29 -16.31
C THR A 96 -6.25 9.61 -16.62
N ARG A 97 -5.14 10.29 -16.33
CA ARG A 97 -3.80 9.69 -16.48
C ARG A 97 -3.60 8.53 -15.50
N LEU A 98 -2.94 7.46 -15.93
CA LEU A 98 -2.67 6.29 -15.10
C LEU A 98 -1.97 6.68 -13.79
N ALA A 99 -0.92 7.51 -13.86
CA ALA A 99 -0.20 7.98 -12.67
C ALA A 99 -1.09 8.72 -11.65
N THR A 100 -2.07 9.51 -12.12
CA THR A 100 -3.00 10.23 -11.25
C THR A 100 -3.96 9.27 -10.55
N TYR A 101 -4.48 8.29 -11.28
CA TYR A 101 -5.34 7.25 -10.71
C TYR A 101 -4.55 6.36 -9.72
N ALA A 102 -3.36 5.93 -10.11
CA ALA A 102 -2.47 5.12 -9.29
C ALA A 102 -2.09 5.82 -7.98
N ALA A 103 -1.76 7.11 -8.00
CA ALA A 103 -1.46 7.86 -6.79
C ALA A 103 -2.60 7.80 -5.77
N ARG A 104 -3.85 7.94 -6.24
CA ARG A 104 -5.05 7.84 -5.38
C ARG A 104 -5.22 6.44 -4.78
N CYS A 105 -5.01 5.40 -5.58
CA CYS A 105 -5.11 4.02 -5.09
C CYS A 105 -4.02 3.68 -4.07
N ILE A 106 -2.77 4.10 -4.34
CA ILE A 106 -1.64 3.94 -3.42
C ILE A 106 -1.94 4.62 -2.07
N GLU A 107 -2.35 5.88 -2.11
CA GLU A 107 -2.72 6.66 -0.92
C GLU A 107 -3.88 6.01 -0.15
N ASN A 108 -4.89 5.51 -0.87
CA ASN A 108 -6.03 4.84 -0.25
C ASN A 108 -5.62 3.59 0.54
N GLU A 109 -4.81 2.69 -0.04
CA GLU A 109 -4.36 1.47 0.66
C GLU A 109 -3.50 1.79 1.89
N ILE A 110 -2.61 2.79 1.80
CA ILE A 110 -1.81 3.26 2.93
C ILE A 110 -2.72 3.80 4.05
N LEU A 111 -3.67 4.67 3.70
CA LEU A 111 -4.60 5.26 4.68
C LEU A 111 -5.51 4.20 5.32
N MET A 112 -5.98 3.22 4.55
CA MET A 112 -6.76 2.10 5.08
C MET A 112 -5.97 1.32 6.13
N THR A 113 -4.71 1.01 5.85
CA THR A 113 -3.82 0.30 6.79
C THR A 113 -3.59 1.10 8.07
N ILE A 114 -3.26 2.40 7.94
CA ILE A 114 -3.03 3.28 9.09
C ILE A 114 -4.28 3.36 9.99
N ARG A 115 -5.47 3.48 9.39
CA ARG A 115 -6.74 3.55 10.12
C ARG A 115 -7.06 2.23 10.83
N ALA A 116 -6.82 1.10 10.17
CA ALA A 116 -7.04 -0.22 10.76
C ALA A 116 -6.16 -0.43 12.01
N GLY A 117 -4.87 -0.08 11.95
CA GLY A 117 -4.00 -0.19 13.12
C GLY A 117 -4.36 0.76 14.27
N LYS A 118 -4.87 1.97 13.99
CA LYS A 118 -5.40 2.87 15.03
C LYS A 118 -6.62 2.27 15.75
N LYS A 119 -7.52 1.62 15.00
CA LYS A 119 -8.69 0.96 15.57
C LYS A 119 -8.29 -0.15 16.54
N ILE A 120 -7.32 -1.00 16.16
CA ILE A 120 -6.81 -2.08 17.00
C ILE A 120 -6.21 -1.53 18.30
N LYS A 121 -5.37 -0.48 18.22
CA LYS A 121 -4.77 0.15 19.42
C LYS A 121 -5.83 0.73 20.38
N ASN A 122 -6.86 1.38 19.84
CA ASN A 122 -7.94 1.92 20.65
C ASN A 122 -8.78 0.81 21.31
N GLU A 123 -9.03 -0.30 20.61
CA GLU A 123 -9.75 -1.43 21.19
C GLU A 123 -8.98 -2.01 22.38
N VAL A 124 -7.69 -2.35 22.23
CA VAL A 124 -6.85 -2.93 23.31
C VAL A 124 -6.82 -2.05 24.56
N SER A 125 -6.77 -0.73 24.41
CA SER A 125 -6.78 0.22 25.54
C SER A 125 -8.08 0.19 26.35
N ILE A 126 -9.22 -0.17 25.75
CA ILE A 126 -10.52 -0.23 26.44
C ILE A 126 -10.65 -1.50 27.30
N GLN A 127 -9.81 -2.52 27.08
CA GLN A 127 -9.82 -3.75 27.88
C GLN A 127 -8.89 -3.71 29.10
N GLU A 128 -8.18 -2.60 29.35
CA GLU A 128 -7.39 -2.47 30.58
C GLU A 128 -8.30 -2.28 31.79
N PRO A 129 -8.06 -3.00 32.91
CA PRO A 129 -8.84 -2.82 34.12
C PRO A 129 -8.72 -1.37 34.60
N ILE A 130 -9.87 -0.77 34.92
CA ILE A 130 -10.02 0.68 35.16
C ILE A 130 -9.32 1.12 36.47
N GLY A 131 -8.88 0.15 37.28
CA GLY A 131 -8.09 0.34 38.48
C GLY A 131 -8.11 -0.93 39.33
N ILE A 132 -7.22 -0.96 40.31
CA ILE A 132 -7.25 -1.93 41.41
C ILE A 132 -8.13 -1.36 42.53
N ASP A 133 -9.00 -2.18 43.10
CA ASP A 133 -9.71 -1.82 44.34
C ASP A 133 -8.74 -1.79 45.54
N LYS A 134 -9.24 -1.38 46.72
CA LYS A 134 -8.41 -1.28 47.93
C LYS A 134 -7.97 -2.66 48.45
N GLU A 135 -8.60 -3.73 47.96
CA GLU A 135 -8.27 -5.13 48.23
C GLU A 135 -7.28 -5.73 47.20
N GLY A 136 -6.90 -5.00 46.15
CA GLY A 136 -5.93 -5.42 45.13
C GLY A 136 -6.53 -6.25 43.99
N ASN A 137 -7.85 -6.32 43.85
CA ASN A 137 -8.50 -7.01 42.74
C ASN A 137 -8.74 -6.06 41.55
N GLU A 138 -8.63 -6.61 40.35
CA GLU A 138 -8.88 -5.89 39.10
C GLU A 138 -10.39 -5.64 38.92
N LEU A 139 -10.78 -4.37 38.72
CA LEU A 139 -12.18 -4.02 38.44
C LEU A 139 -12.50 -4.30 36.95
N PRO A 140 -13.40 -5.25 36.62
CA PRO A 140 -13.77 -5.51 35.24
C PRO A 140 -14.58 -4.35 34.66
N SER A 141 -14.30 -3.98 33.41
CA SER A 141 -14.91 -2.87 32.67
C SER A 141 -16.43 -3.00 32.41
N THR A 142 -17.06 -4.08 32.87
CA THR A 142 -18.49 -4.40 32.67
C THR A 142 -19.45 -3.77 33.68
N LEU A 143 -18.95 -3.10 34.73
CA LEU A 143 -19.80 -2.56 35.81
C LEU A 143 -20.44 -1.18 35.51
N TYR A 144 -20.26 -0.61 34.32
CA TYR A 144 -20.87 0.66 33.91
C TYR A 144 -21.71 0.53 32.63
N THR A 145 -22.73 -0.33 32.65
CA THR A 145 -23.84 -0.24 31.70
C THR A 145 -25.13 -0.07 32.49
N HIS A 146 -25.63 1.17 32.54
CA HIS A 146 -26.94 1.52 33.09
C HIS A 146 -27.80 2.12 31.98
#